data_AF-A0A933UHC9-F1
#
_entry.id   AF-A0A933UHC9-F1
#
_cell.length_a   1.000
_cell.length_b   1.000
_cell.length_c   1.000
_cell.angle_alpha   90.00
_cell.angle_beta   90.00
_cell.angle_gamma   90.00
#
_symmetry.space_group_name_H-M   'P 1'
#
loop_
_entity.id
_entity.type
_entity.pdbx_description
1 polymer ?
#
loop_
_entity_poly.entity_id
_entity_poly.type
_entity_poly.pdbx_seq_one_letter_code
_entity_poly.pdbx_strand_id
1 'polypeptide(L)' 'MLVPEPTIICVDCGGRCHLLTQPREDGEWLPGDIVAYRCEDCRDRWDLVLPDDDEDGSGDRAY' A
#
# COMPACT_ATOMS: atom_id res chain seq x y z
N MET A 1 5.89 -9.06 -11.31
CA MET A 1 4.78 -8.18 -11.74
C MET A 1 4.25 -7.57 -10.48
N LEU A 2 4.62 -6.33 -10.24
CA LEU A 2 4.26 -5.60 -9.04
C LEU A 2 2.76 -5.31 -9.07
N VAL A 3 2.05 -5.73 -8.02
CA VAL A 3 0.63 -5.42 -7.84
C VAL A 3 0.42 -5.13 -6.36
N PRO A 4 -0.12 -3.96 -5.99
CA PRO A 4 -0.44 -3.65 -4.60
C PRO A 4 -1.49 -4.62 -4.08
N GLU A 5 -1.35 -5.03 -2.83
CA GLU A 5 -2.40 -5.78 -2.16
C GLU A 5 -3.70 -4.97 -2.15
N PRO A 6 -4.87 -5.54 -2.48
CA PRO A 6 -6.11 -4.78 -2.54
C PRO A 6 -6.57 -4.29 -1.16
N THR A 7 -6.07 -4.90 -0.08
CA THR A 7 -6.38 -4.53 1.30
C THR A 7 -5.15 -4.63 2.19
N ILE A 8 -5.10 -3.75 3.21
CA ILE A 8 -4.08 -3.78 4.28
C ILE A 8 -4.77 -3.64 5.65
N ILE A 9 -4.00 -3.84 6.71
CA ILE A 9 -4.44 -3.58 8.09
C ILE A 9 -4.14 -2.11 8.43
N CYS A 10 -5.13 -1.39 8.97
CA CYS A 10 -4.96 -0.04 9.46
C CYS A 10 -4.02 -0.03 10.67
N VAL A 11 -2.94 0.76 10.62
CA VAL A 11 -1.98 0.85 11.74
C VAL A 11 -2.57 1.56 12.97
N ASP A 12 -3.53 2.47 12.76
CA ASP A 12 -4.12 3.25 13.87
C ASP A 12 -5.21 2.49 14.63
N CYS A 13 -6.03 1.68 13.95
CA CYS A 13 -7.19 1.03 14.57
C CYS A 13 -7.25 -0.50 14.41
N GLY A 14 -6.35 -1.10 13.62
CA GLY A 14 -6.35 -2.53 13.30
C GLY A 14 -7.47 -2.97 12.34
N GLY A 15 -8.33 -2.05 11.91
CA GLY A 15 -9.42 -2.28 10.95
C GLY A 15 -8.93 -2.52 9.52
N ARG A 16 -9.84 -2.84 8.61
CA ARG A 16 -9.48 -3.11 7.21
C ARG A 16 -9.38 -1.82 6.40
N CYS A 17 -8.30 -1.67 5.63
CA CYS A 17 -8.17 -0.63 4.62
C CYS A 17 -8.32 -1.20 3.21
N HIS A 18 -8.89 -0.40 2.31
CA HIS A 18 -9.09 -0.76 0.90
C HIS A 18 -8.29 0.17 -0.02
N LEU A 19 -7.68 -0.40 -1.06
CA LEU A 19 -6.96 0.35 -2.09
C LEU A 19 -7.90 1.30 -2.84
N LEU A 20 -7.49 2.56 -2.97
CA LEU A 20 -8.21 3.58 -3.73
C LEU A 20 -7.55 3.91 -5.07
N THR A 21 -6.22 3.84 -5.12
CA THR A 21 -5.46 4.20 -6.32
C THR A 21 -5.67 3.16 -7.40
N GLN A 22 -5.97 3.63 -8.61
CA GLN A 22 -6.00 2.80 -9.81
C GLN A 22 -4.60 2.68 -10.41
N PRO A 23 -4.31 1.62 -11.19
CA PRO A 23 -3.06 1.54 -11.93
C PRO A 23 -2.90 2.74 -12.87
N ARG A 24 -1.69 2.93 -13.37
CA ARG A 24 -1.36 3.98 -14.34
C ARG A 24 -2.15 3.80 -15.64
N GLU A 25 -2.06 4.78 -16.55
CA GLU A 25 -2.84 4.79 -17.79
C GLU A 25 -2.57 3.57 -18.70
N ASP A 26 -1.37 2.98 -18.59
CA ASP A 26 -0.96 1.75 -19.28
C ASP A 26 -1.40 0.46 -18.55
N GLY A 27 -2.01 0.59 -17.38
CA GLY A 27 -2.45 -0.52 -16.55
C GLY A 27 -1.34 -1.14 -15.69
N GLU A 28 -0.14 -0.58 -15.68
CA GLU A 28 1.00 -1.11 -14.94
C GLU A 28 1.22 -0.39 -13.60
N TRP A 29 1.88 -1.10 -12.69
CA TRP A 29 2.43 -0.57 -11.45
C TRP A 29 3.94 -0.64 -11.50
N LEU A 30 4.60 0.41 -11.04
CA LEU A 30 6.06 0.50 -11.00
C LEU A 30 6.54 0.72 -9.56
N PRO A 31 7.75 0.23 -9.22
CA PRO A 31 8.40 0.59 -7.96
C PRO A 31 8.45 2.11 -7.79
N GLY A 32 8.19 2.58 -6.57
CA GLY A 32 8.13 4.00 -6.26
C GLY A 32 6.77 4.67 -6.52
N ASP A 33 5.82 4.02 -7.19
CA ASP A 33 4.45 4.53 -7.29
C ASP A 33 3.83 4.67 -5.88
N ILE A 34 3.02 5.71 -5.68
CA ILE A 34 2.32 5.94 -4.41
C ILE A 34 0.89 5.44 -4.52
N VAL A 35 0.52 4.52 -3.64
CA VAL A 35 -0.82 3.96 -3.54
C VAL A 35 -1.52 4.41 -2.26
N ALA A 36 -2.79 4.79 -2.39
CA ALA A 36 -3.62 5.28 -1.30
C ALA A 36 -4.58 4.19 -0.83
N TYR A 37 -4.67 4.00 0.48
CA TYR A 37 -5.61 3.11 1.15
C TYR A 37 -6.50 3.89 2.11
N ARG A 38 -7.75 3.44 2.29
CA ARG A 38 -8.71 4.04 3.25
C ARG A 38 -9.27 2.99 4.17
N CYS A 39 -9.20 3.22 5.48
CA CYS A 39 -9.83 2.37 6.48
C CYS A 39 -11.36 2.49 6.44
N GLU A 40 -12.08 1.37 6.47
CA GLU A 40 -13.54 1.36 6.53
C GLU A 40 -14.09 1.73 7.93
N ASP A 41 -13.30 1.51 8.98
CA ASP A 41 -13.71 1.70 10.38
C ASP A 41 -13.41 3.12 10.89
N CYS A 42 -12.12 3.51 10.95
CA CYS A 42 -11.72 4.82 11.47
C CYS A 42 -11.74 5.92 10.42
N ARG A 43 -11.82 5.56 9.13
CA ARG A 43 -11.76 6.47 7.99
C ARG A 43 -10.44 7.23 7.88
N ASP A 44 -9.34 6.74 8.44
CA ASP A 44 -8.01 7.27 8.14
C ASP A 44 -7.53 6.83 6.77
N ARG A 45 -6.57 7.58 6.21
CA ARG A 45 -5.96 7.34 4.91
C ARG A 45 -4.46 7.08 5.07
N TRP A 46 -3.96 6.14 4.29
CA TRP A 46 -2.54 5.78 4.23
C TRP A 46 -2.05 5.90 2.79
N ASP A 47 -0.93 6.58 2.59
CA ASP A 47 -0.24 6.67 1.31
C ASP A 47 1.09 5.91 1.43
N LEU A 48 1.22 4.81 0.68
CA LEU A 48 2.37 3.92 0.74
C LEU A 48 3.12 3.93 -0.59
N VAL A 49 4.44 3.88 -0.52
CA VAL A 49 5.31 3.72 -1.69
C VAL A 49 5.39 2.22 -2.01
N LEU A 50 5.17 1.85 -3.28
CA LEU A 50 5.38 0.47 -3.70
C LEU A 50 6.87 0.13 -3.69
N PRO A 51 7.27 -0.96 -3.01
CA PRO A 51 8.67 -1.38 -2.97
C PRO A 51 9.13 -1.87 -4.34
N ASP A 52 10.46 -1.95 -4.51
CA ASP A 52 11.04 -2.67 -5.64
C ASP A 52 10.94 -4.19 -5.42
N ASP A 53 10.89 -4.98 -6.50
CA ASP A 53 10.72 -6.45 -6.45
C ASP A 53 11.91 -7.15 -5.72
N ASP A 54 13.01 -6.44 -5.43
CA ASP A 54 14.16 -6.93 -4.65
C ASP A 54 14.05 -6.65 -3.12
N GLU A 55 13.00 -5.93 -2.67
CA GLU A 55 12.79 -5.52 -1.27
C GLU A 55 11.73 -6.35 -0.52
N ASP A 56 11.55 -7.61 -0.92
CA ASP A 56 10.72 -8.57 -0.18
C ASP A 56 11.38 -8.96 1.16
N GLY A 57 11.10 -8.20 2.22
CA GLY A 57 10.99 -8.78 3.56
C GLY A 57 12.05 -8.43 4.61
N SER A 58 12.47 -7.17 4.71
CA SER A 58 12.91 -6.66 6.01
C SER A 58 12.14 -5.41 6.38
N GLY A 59 11.00 -5.62 7.04
CA GLY A 59 10.35 -4.55 7.79
C GLY A 59 11.38 -3.83 8.65
N ASP A 60 11.34 -2.51 8.59
CA ASP A 60 12.09 -1.54 9.38
C ASP A 60 12.65 -2.14 10.68
N ARG A 61 13.90 -2.62 10.62
CA ARG A 61 14.68 -2.85 11.83
C ARG A 61 15.22 -1.49 12.24
N ALA A 62 14.40 -0.76 13.00
CA ALA A 62 14.87 0.36 13.79
C ALA A 62 16.09 -0.11 14.62
N TYR A 63 17.26 0.49 14.35
CA TYR A 63 18.44 0.42 15.22
C TYR A 63 18.29 1.40 16.38
#